data_AF-A0A2U9IW86-F1
#
_entry.id   AF-A0A2U9IW86-F1
#
_cell.length_a   1.000
_cell.length_b   1.000
_cell.length_c   1.000
_cell.angle_alpha   90.00
_cell.angle_beta   90.00
_cell.angle_gamma   90.00
#
_symmetry.space_group_name_H-M   'P 1'
#
loop_
_entity.id
_entity.type
_entity.pdbx_description
1 polymer ?
#
loop_
_entity_poly.entity_id
_entity_poly.type
_entity_poly.pdbx_seq_one_letter_code
_entity_poly.pdbx_strand_id
1 'polypeptide(L)' 'MGKVKCPNCGEMNPDILTNCRKCGSPLPARFGALQVKICPKCARTNPASRTTCMYCNSPL' A
#
# COMPACT_ATOMS: atom_id res chain seq x y z
N MET A 1 -10.03 10.94 -2.75
CA MET A 1 -9.36 10.06 -3.73
C MET A 1 -8.00 10.68 -4.04
N GLY A 2 -6.89 10.01 -3.72
CA GLY A 2 -5.58 10.54 -4.07
C GLY A 2 -5.22 10.24 -5.52
N LYS A 3 -4.09 10.77 -5.96
CA LYS A 3 -3.55 10.52 -7.30
C LYS A 3 -2.08 10.14 -7.20
N VAL A 4 -1.61 9.31 -8.12
CA VAL A 4 -0.22 8.89 -8.25
C VAL A 4 0.30 9.24 -9.63
N LYS A 5 1.49 9.86 -9.68
CA LYS A 5 2.20 10.10 -10.94
C LYS A 5 2.87 8.79 -11.38
N CYS A 6 2.64 8.37 -12.61
CA CYS A 6 3.34 7.23 -13.18
C CYS A 6 4.84 7.57 -13.31
N PRO A 7 5.75 6.75 -12.74
CA PRO A 7 7.19 7.01 -12.84
C PRO A 7 7.74 6.78 -14.25
N ASN A 8 7.06 5.98 -15.07
CA ASN A 8 7.49 5.66 -16.42
C ASN A 8 7.09 6.74 -17.45
N CYS A 9 5.81 7.15 -17.47
CA CYS A 9 5.30 8.07 -18.50
C CYS A 9 4.78 9.41 -17.99
N GLY A 10 4.80 9.63 -16.66
CA GLY A 10 4.40 10.90 -16.04
C GLY A 10 2.90 11.14 -15.92
N GLU A 11 2.03 10.24 -16.40
CA GLU A 11 0.57 10.37 -16.30
C GLU A 11 0.09 10.39 -14.84
N MET A 12 -0.88 11.24 -14.52
CA MET A 12 -1.56 11.21 -13.22
C MET A 12 -2.68 10.17 -13.23
N ASN A 13 -2.57 9.18 -12.35
CA ASN A 13 -3.51 8.07 -12.24
C ASN A 13 -4.24 8.13 -10.89
N PRO A 14 -5.51 7.68 -10.81
CA PRO A 14 -6.13 7.36 -9.54
C PRO A 14 -5.24 6.38 -8.76
N ASP A 15 -5.09 6.60 -7.46
CA ASP A 15 -4.27 5.77 -6.58
C ASP A 15 -4.84 4.36 -6.33
N ILE A 16 -6.08 4.11 -6.78
CA ILE A 16 -6.71 2.79 -6.80
C ILE A 16 -6.21 1.88 -7.94
N LEU A 17 -5.50 2.41 -8.93
CA LEU A 17 -5.00 1.62 -10.06
C LEU A 17 -3.65 0.98 -9.74
N THR A 18 -3.50 -0.30 -10.08
CA THR A 18 -2.22 -1.03 -10.02
C THR A 18 -1.34 -0.76 -11.23
N ASN A 19 -1.94 -0.44 -12.37
CA ASN A 19 -1.26 -0.22 -13.64
C ASN A 19 -1.64 1.15 -14.21
N CYS A 20 -0.69 1.78 -14.88
CA CYS A 20 -0.90 3.07 -15.50
C CYS A 20 -1.94 2.94 -16.62
N ARG A 21 -3.01 3.73 -16.55
CA ARG A 21 -4.06 3.75 -17.57
C ARG A 21 -3.56 4.15 -18.97
N LYS A 22 -2.39 4.80 -19.04
CA LYS A 22 -1.80 5.31 -20.29
C LYS A 22 -0.76 4.37 -20.90
N CYS A 23 0.16 3.83 -20.09
CA CYS A 23 1.28 3.04 -20.60
C CYS A 23 1.33 1.59 -20.10
N GLY A 24 0.39 1.18 -19.22
CA GLY A 24 0.36 -0.17 -18.65
C GLY A 24 1.41 -0.47 -17.56
N SER A 25 2.43 0.38 -17.42
CA SER A 25 3.48 0.21 -16.40
C SER A 25 2.90 0.13 -14.98
N PRO A 26 3.48 -0.68 -14.07
CA PRO A 26 3.03 -0.76 -12.68
C PRO A 26 3.14 0.62 -12.01
N LEU A 27 2.10 0.98 -11.27
CA LEU A 27 2.08 2.20 -10.46
C LEU A 27 2.58 1.88 -9.05
N PRO A 28 3.29 2.81 -8.40
CA PRO A 28 3.61 2.67 -6.99
C PRO A 28 2.30 2.69 -6.21
N ALA A 29 1.97 1.57 -5.57
CA ALA A 29 0.79 1.46 -4.71
C ALA A 29 0.90 2.51 -3.60
N ARG A 30 0.14 3.60 -3.71
CA ARG A 30 0.10 4.65 -2.68
C ARG A 30 -0.71 4.23 -1.46
N PHE A 31 -1.52 3.19 -1.59
CA PHE A 31 -2.23 2.64 -0.46
C PHE A 31 -1.43 1.51 0.16
N GLY A 32 -0.98 1.73 1.39
CA GLY A 32 -0.75 0.69 2.39
C GLY A 32 -1.99 -0.16 2.72
N ALA A 33 -2.88 -0.39 1.75
CA ALA A 33 -4.04 -1.28 1.82
C ALA A 33 -3.74 -2.69 1.28
N LEU A 34 -2.62 -2.89 0.58
CA LEU A 34 -2.15 -4.23 0.18
C LEU A 34 -0.87 -4.66 0.91
N GLN A 35 -0.09 -3.71 1.43
CA GLN A 35 1.05 -4.06 2.26
C GLN A 35 0.57 -4.30 3.68
N VAL A 36 0.59 -5.55 4.07
CA VAL A 36 0.26 -6.00 5.40
C VAL A 36 1.48 -6.68 6.02
N LYS A 37 1.63 -6.53 7.33
CA LYS A 37 2.57 -7.31 8.11
C LYS A 37 1.85 -8.17 9.12
N ILE A 38 2.39 -9.36 9.35
CA ILE A 38 1.86 -10.33 10.29
C ILE A 38 2.51 -10.05 11.64
N CYS A 39 1.69 -9.87 12.67
CA CYS A 39 2.19 -9.69 14.03
C CYS A 39 2.94 -10.96 14.49
N PRO A 40 4.20 -10.86 14.94
CA PRO A 40 4.97 -12.04 15.37
C PRO A 40 4.44 -12.67 16.66
N LYS A 41 3.64 -11.94 17.45
CA LYS A 41 3.08 -12.43 18.73
C LYS A 41 1.74 -13.15 18.56
N CYS A 42 0.85 -12.64 17.73
CA CYS A 42 -0.53 -13.15 17.62
C CYS A 42 -0.97 -13.53 16.21
N ALA A 43 -0.06 -13.50 15.23
CA ALA A 43 -0.28 -13.86 13.83
C ALA A 43 -1.38 -13.08 13.10
N ARG A 44 -1.92 -12.00 13.68
CA ARG A 44 -2.92 -11.17 13.01
C ARG A 44 -2.28 -10.23 11.99
N THR A 45 -2.96 -10.07 10.87
CA THR A 45 -2.63 -9.14 9.80
C THR A 45 -2.83 -7.70 10.24
N ASN A 46 -1.85 -6.84 9.99
CA ASN A 46 -1.87 -5.42 10.30
C ASN A 46 -1.42 -4.60 9.08
N PRO A 47 -1.88 -3.34 8.90
CA PRO A 47 -1.37 -2.46 7.86
C PRO A 47 0.15 -2.23 8.02
N ALA A 48 0.89 -2.18 6.91
CA ALA A 48 2.34 -1.99 6.94
C ALA A 48 2.76 -0.65 7.58
N SER A 49 1.90 0.37 7.57
CA SER A 49 2.16 1.68 8.17
C SER A 49 2.13 1.69 9.71
N ARG A 50 1.61 0.66 10.38
CA ARG A 50 1.55 0.62 11.85
C ARG A 50 2.88 0.17 12.46
N THR A 51 3.26 0.72 13.60
CA THR A 51 4.41 0.24 14.40
C THR A 51 4.00 -0.73 15.52
N THR A 52 2.71 -0.78 15.86
CA THR A 52 2.13 -1.65 16.91
C THR A 52 0.89 -2.39 16.44
N CYS A 53 0.68 -3.61 16.97
CA CYS A 53 -0.42 -4.49 16.62
C CYS A 53 -1.73 -3.92 17.13
N MET A 54 -2.73 -3.76 16.25
CA MET A 54 -4.04 -3.21 16.62
C MET A 54 -4.86 -4.13 17.56
N TYR A 55 -4.41 -5.37 17.77
CA TYR A 55 -5.15 -6.38 18.52
C TYR A 55 -4.51 -6.78 19.84
N CYS A 56 -3.17 -6.72 19.95
CA CYS A 56 -2.45 -7.12 21.16
C CYS A 56 -1.39 -6.11 21.62
N ASN A 57 -1.30 -4.96 20.93
CA ASN A 57 -0.38 -3.86 21.23
C ASN A 57 1.13 -4.21 21.22
N SER A 58 1.52 -5.40 20.75
CA SER A 58 2.94 -5.72 20.55
C SER A 58 3.55 -4.87 19.42
N PRO A 59 4.88 -4.68 19.40
CA PRO A 59 5.57 -4.18 18.21
C PRO A 59 5.26 -5.03 16.96
N LEU A 60 5.25 -4.39 15.78
CA LEU A 60 5.03 -5.02 14.46
C LEU A 60 6.24 -4.89 13.53
#